data_AF-A0A2K8U4U9-F1
#
_entry.id   AF-A0A2K8U4U9-F1
#
_cell.length_a   1.000
_cell.length_b   1.000
_cell.length_c   1.000
_cell.angle_alpha   90.00
_cell.angle_beta   90.00
_cell.angle_gamma   90.00
#
_symmetry.space_group_name_H-M   'P 1'
#
loop_
_entity.id
_entity.type
_entity.pdbx_description
1 polymer ?
#
loop_
_entity_poly.entity_id
_entity_poly.type
_entity_poly.pdbx_seq_one_letter_code
_entity_poly.pdbx_strand_id
1 'polypeptide(L)'
;MANRDFDLLRHQFTGHWQAIEQAAPHERRVLVIELAKALADWEAGQSEPLPRLPDLQRSGHWGALGTLAAAESSRIAARLGAEKQALRTRLADTAAAIAAAETGLAALMPEVDGLDADLAATAAQLADLTARESALRERLSALQRLRALESELAPARDELTALAEGFLRDEDPTGMLGALGRVHRQLVAFYDAWRLASVEIADALLGTGADAMQVPPAPDLLAVPERLAALDRELRAIDQALAGRIRAQDALDQTLKARV
;
A
#
# COMPACT_ATOMS: atom_id res chain seq x y z
N MET A 1 38.06 -24.47 79.19
CA MET A 1 37.92 -24.09 77.77
C MET A 1 36.51 -23.66 77.37
N ALA A 2 35.44 -24.16 78.02
CA ALA A 2 34.04 -23.85 77.72
C ALA A 2 33.63 -22.35 77.67
N ASN A 3 34.32 -21.45 78.39
CA ASN A 3 33.90 -20.05 78.48
C ASN A 3 34.24 -19.22 77.21
N ARG A 4 35.27 -19.61 76.44
CA ARG A 4 35.64 -18.92 75.18
C ARG A 4 34.71 -19.26 74.03
N ASP A 5 34.21 -20.50 73.97
CA ASP A 5 33.32 -20.96 72.91
C ASP A 5 31.92 -20.33 73.03
N PHE A 6 31.46 -20.10 74.26
CA PHE A 6 30.18 -19.42 74.50
C PHE A 6 30.22 -17.93 74.11
N ASP A 7 31.31 -17.23 74.42
CA ASP A 7 31.46 -15.82 74.01
C ASP A 7 31.52 -15.65 72.49
N LEU A 8 32.19 -16.56 71.80
CA LEU A 8 32.23 -16.59 70.34
C LEU A 8 30.82 -16.83 69.75
N LEU A 9 30.08 -17.81 70.29
CA LEU A 9 28.72 -18.11 69.85
C LEU A 9 27.78 -16.93 70.10
N ARG A 10 27.90 -16.27 71.25
CA ARG A 10 27.10 -15.09 71.60
C ARG A 10 27.31 -13.96 70.60
N HIS A 11 28.56 -13.67 70.21
CA HIS A 11 28.84 -12.68 69.18
C HIS A 11 28.30 -13.08 67.81
N GLN A 12 28.45 -14.33 67.39
CA GLN A 12 27.91 -14.82 66.13
C GLN A 12 26.37 -14.76 66.09
N PHE A 13 25.70 -15.17 67.18
CA PHE A 13 24.26 -15.09 67.30
C PHE A 13 23.75 -13.65 67.23
N THR A 14 24.40 -12.73 67.95
CA THR A 14 24.02 -11.32 67.95
C THR A 14 24.17 -10.70 66.56
N GLY A 15 25.25 -11.04 65.85
CA GLY A 15 25.46 -10.59 64.46
C GLY A 15 24.41 -11.14 63.49
N HIS A 16 24.09 -12.43 63.56
CA HIS A 16 23.04 -13.03 62.72
C HIS A 16 21.65 -12.49 63.05
N TRP A 17 21.35 -12.24 64.33
CA TRP A 17 20.09 -11.63 64.74
C TRP A 17 19.92 -10.22 64.18
N GLN A 18 20.98 -9.42 64.21
CA GLN A 18 20.98 -8.07 63.66
C GLN A 18 20.82 -8.06 62.13
N ALA A 19 21.41 -9.05 61.44
CA ALA A 19 21.22 -9.25 60.00
C ALA A 19 19.77 -9.65 59.66
N ILE A 20 19.13 -10.46 60.50
CA ILE A 20 17.70 -10.81 60.37
C ILE A 20 16.82 -9.55 60.52
N GLU A 21 17.09 -8.69 61.51
CA GLU A 21 16.27 -7.49 61.71
C GLU A 21 16.33 -6.51 60.53
N GLN A 22 17.47 -6.46 59.84
CA GLN A 22 17.72 -5.55 58.70
C GLN A 22 17.29 -6.13 57.34
N ALA A 23 17.11 -7.44 57.22
CA ALA A 23 16.81 -8.08 55.93
C ALA A 23 15.37 -7.81 55.43
N ALA A 24 15.15 -7.97 54.13
CA ALA A 24 13.81 -7.88 53.56
C ALA A 24 12.91 -9.00 54.08
N PRO A 25 11.57 -8.83 54.15
CA PRO A 25 10.67 -9.80 54.81
C PRO A 25 10.77 -11.25 54.31
N HIS A 26 11.17 -11.46 53.05
CA HIS A 26 11.38 -12.79 52.46
C HIS A 26 12.75 -13.40 52.82
N GLU A 27 13.78 -12.57 52.94
CA GLU A 27 15.14 -12.96 53.36
C GLU A 27 15.19 -13.26 54.86
N ARG A 28 14.41 -12.55 55.69
CA ARG A 28 14.31 -12.82 57.14
C ARG A 28 13.97 -14.26 57.46
N ARG A 29 13.05 -14.85 56.71
CA ARG A 29 12.60 -16.23 56.96
C ARG A 29 13.72 -17.23 56.71
N VAL A 30 14.51 -17.02 55.66
CA VAL A 30 15.67 -17.87 55.34
C VAL A 30 16.76 -17.70 56.39
N LEU A 31 17.09 -16.45 56.76
CA LEU A 31 18.12 -16.16 57.76
C LEU A 31 17.75 -16.69 59.16
N VAL A 32 16.47 -16.64 59.56
CA VAL A 32 15.98 -17.25 60.81
C VAL A 32 16.14 -18.77 60.79
N ILE A 33 15.87 -19.41 59.66
CA ILE A 33 16.05 -20.85 59.48
C ILE A 33 17.54 -21.24 59.53
N GLU A 34 18.41 -20.47 58.88
CA GLU A 34 19.86 -20.71 58.90
C GLU A 34 20.45 -20.52 60.30
N LEU A 35 20.03 -19.47 61.02
CA LEU A 35 20.41 -19.25 62.41
C LEU A 35 19.94 -20.39 63.31
N ALA A 36 18.70 -20.86 63.14
CA ALA A 36 18.17 -21.99 63.90
C ALA A 36 18.94 -23.29 63.62
N LYS A 37 19.34 -23.53 62.37
CA LYS A 37 20.15 -24.69 61.99
C LYS A 37 21.56 -24.61 62.58
N ALA A 38 22.22 -23.46 62.48
CA ALA A 38 23.56 -23.27 63.03
C ALA A 38 23.61 -23.48 64.55
N LEU A 39 22.56 -23.06 65.26
CA LEU A 39 22.42 -23.30 66.70
C LEU A 39 22.19 -24.78 67.02
N ALA A 40 21.36 -25.47 66.24
CA ALA A 40 21.13 -26.90 66.40
C ALA A 40 22.40 -27.74 66.13
N ASP A 41 23.17 -27.40 65.09
CA ASP A 41 24.43 -28.06 64.74
C ASP A 41 25.51 -27.82 65.82
N TRP A 42 25.58 -26.60 66.36
CA TRP A 42 26.49 -26.29 67.46
C TRP A 42 26.14 -27.06 68.75
N GLU A 43 24.85 -27.16 69.09
CA GLU A 43 24.41 -27.90 70.27
C GLU A 43 24.66 -29.41 70.13
N ALA A 44 24.48 -29.98 68.94
CA ALA A 44 24.78 -31.38 68.66
C ALA A 44 26.29 -31.73 68.79
N GLY A 45 27.18 -30.75 68.63
CA GLY A 45 28.62 -30.90 68.77
C GLY A 45 29.16 -30.82 70.20
N GLN A 46 28.33 -30.49 71.20
CA GLN A 46 28.74 -30.36 72.60
C GLN A 46 28.75 -31.74 73.29
N SER A 47 29.90 -32.16 73.81
CA SER A 47 30.09 -33.45 74.49
C SER A 47 29.69 -33.44 75.98
N GLU A 48 29.46 -32.28 76.58
CA GLU A 48 28.86 -32.12 77.91
C GLU A 48 27.55 -31.32 77.82
N PRO A 49 26.40 -31.86 78.26
CA PRO A 49 25.17 -31.11 78.26
C PRO A 49 25.26 -29.95 79.26
N LEU A 50 25.03 -28.72 78.79
CA LEU A 50 24.81 -27.55 79.65
C LEU A 50 23.84 -27.90 80.80
N PRO A 51 24.06 -27.40 82.04
CA PRO A 51 23.20 -27.72 83.18
C PRO A 51 21.74 -27.51 82.79
N ARG A 52 20.98 -28.61 82.87
CA ARG A 52 19.60 -28.68 82.39
C ARG A 52 18.77 -27.67 83.16
N LEU A 53 18.31 -26.62 82.47
CA LEU A 53 17.13 -25.87 82.92
C LEU A 53 15.98 -26.89 82.87
N PRO A 54 15.40 -27.30 84.01
CA PRO A 54 14.57 -28.51 84.11
C PRO A 54 13.30 -28.49 83.23
N ASP A 55 12.88 -27.32 82.75
CA ASP A 55 11.65 -27.15 81.95
C ASP A 55 11.88 -26.91 80.45
N LEU A 56 13.13 -26.90 79.97
CA LEU A 56 13.45 -26.58 78.58
C LEU A 56 13.56 -27.87 77.74
N GLN A 57 12.47 -28.28 77.10
CA GLN A 57 12.45 -29.36 76.09
C GLN A 57 13.15 -28.94 74.78
N ARG A 58 14.46 -28.67 74.85
CA ARG A 58 15.26 -28.10 73.76
C ARG A 58 15.36 -28.99 72.52
N SER A 59 15.52 -30.30 72.69
CA SER A 59 15.62 -31.23 71.56
C SER A 59 14.32 -31.29 70.73
N GLY A 60 13.16 -31.20 71.39
CA GLY A 60 11.86 -31.11 70.71
C GLY A 60 11.70 -29.78 69.96
N HIS A 61 12.17 -28.68 70.54
CA HIS A 61 12.09 -27.35 69.92
C HIS A 61 12.92 -27.26 68.64
N TRP A 62 14.18 -27.73 68.65
CA TRP A 62 15.04 -27.71 67.47
C TRP A 62 14.58 -28.68 66.38
N GLY A 63 14.08 -29.86 66.75
CA GLY A 63 13.45 -30.78 65.80
C GLY A 63 12.22 -30.17 65.13
N ALA A 64 11.39 -29.44 65.89
CA ALA A 64 10.24 -28.73 65.34
C ALA A 64 10.65 -27.58 64.41
N LEU A 65 11.72 -26.83 64.74
CA LEU A 65 12.25 -25.80 63.85
C LEU A 65 12.84 -26.37 62.56
N GLY A 66 13.58 -27.48 62.63
CA GLY A 66 14.12 -28.16 61.45
C GLY A 66 13.04 -28.71 60.52
N THR A 67 11.96 -29.28 61.07
CA THR A 67 10.83 -29.75 60.26
C THR A 67 10.07 -28.59 59.61
N LEU A 68 9.87 -27.48 60.33
CA LEU A 68 9.23 -26.28 59.79
C LEU A 68 10.07 -25.62 58.69
N ALA A 69 11.38 -25.55 58.88
CA ALA A 69 12.34 -25.10 57.88
C ALA A 69 12.32 -25.95 56.60
N ALA A 70 12.35 -27.28 56.74
CA ALA A 70 12.29 -28.21 55.62
C ALA A 70 10.96 -28.10 54.86
N ALA A 71 9.85 -27.94 55.59
CA ALA A 71 8.53 -27.74 55.00
C ALA A 71 8.45 -26.43 54.20
N GLU A 72 8.98 -25.33 54.74
CA GLU A 72 8.98 -24.03 54.05
C GLU A 72 9.92 -24.04 52.83
N SER A 73 11.11 -24.62 52.95
CA SER A 73 12.03 -24.81 51.83
C SER A 73 11.37 -25.62 50.69
N SER A 74 10.68 -26.71 51.04
CA SER A 74 9.95 -27.53 50.07
C SER A 74 8.82 -26.76 49.37
N ARG A 75 8.09 -25.91 50.11
CA ARG A 75 7.07 -25.02 49.52
C ARG A 75 7.66 -23.99 48.58
N ILE A 76 8.76 -23.34 48.96
CA ILE A 76 9.45 -22.37 48.11
C ILE A 76 9.94 -23.06 46.83
N ALA A 77 10.56 -24.23 46.95
CA ALA A 77 11.03 -25.01 45.80
C ALA A 77 9.87 -25.40 44.86
N ALA A 78 8.75 -25.86 45.41
CA ALA A 78 7.56 -26.20 44.63
C ALA A 78 6.99 -24.97 43.89
N ARG A 79 6.91 -23.83 44.57
CA ARG A 79 6.44 -22.56 43.99
C ARG A 79 7.34 -22.09 42.85
N LEU A 80 8.66 -22.05 43.08
CA LEU A 80 9.63 -21.67 42.05
C LEU A 80 9.61 -22.64 40.87
N GLY A 81 9.42 -23.94 41.12
CA GLY A 81 9.24 -24.94 40.08
C GLY A 81 8.02 -24.66 39.21
N ALA A 82 6.88 -24.33 39.82
CA ALA A 82 5.66 -23.95 39.12
C ALA A 82 5.82 -22.64 38.32
N GLU A 83 6.40 -21.61 38.91
CA GLU A 83 6.67 -20.32 38.24
C GLU A 83 7.60 -20.51 37.04
N LYS A 84 8.67 -21.29 37.19
CA LYS A 84 9.60 -21.64 36.10
C LYS A 84 8.89 -22.37 34.96
N GLN A 85 8.00 -23.30 35.27
CA GLN A 85 7.25 -24.03 34.25
C GLN A 85 6.27 -23.12 33.51
N ALA A 86 5.56 -22.25 34.24
CA ALA A 86 4.65 -21.29 33.63
C ALA A 86 5.38 -20.30 32.69
N LEU A 87 6.57 -19.83 33.08
CA LEU A 87 7.41 -18.99 32.24
C LEU A 87 7.88 -19.72 30.97
N ARG A 88 8.24 -21.00 31.08
CA ARG A 88 8.62 -21.82 29.90
C ARG A 88 7.47 -21.97 28.92
N THR A 89 6.27 -22.23 29.42
CA THR A 89 5.07 -22.32 28.56
C THR A 89 4.83 -20.99 27.84
N ARG A 90 4.82 -19.87 28.57
CA ARG A 90 4.66 -18.54 27.96
C ARG A 90 5.71 -18.24 26.89
N LEU A 91 6.96 -18.62 27.14
CA LEU A 91 8.04 -18.42 26.17
C LEU A 91 7.83 -19.25 24.90
N ALA A 92 7.39 -20.50 25.04
CA ALA A 92 7.05 -21.36 23.91
C ALA A 92 5.86 -20.79 23.10
N ASP A 93 4.80 -20.36 23.78
CA ASP A 93 3.62 -19.75 23.14
C ASP A 93 3.99 -18.47 22.38
N THR A 94 4.84 -17.63 22.99
CA THR A 94 5.32 -16.38 22.37
C THR A 94 6.18 -16.69 21.14
N ALA A 95 7.07 -17.68 21.21
CA ALA A 95 7.88 -18.09 20.07
C ALA A 95 7.03 -18.62 18.91
N ALA A 96 5.98 -19.39 19.21
CA ALA A 96 5.03 -19.87 18.21
C ALA A 96 4.25 -18.72 17.56
N ALA A 97 3.81 -17.74 18.37
CA ALA A 97 3.11 -16.56 17.86
C ALA A 97 4.01 -15.70 16.95
N ILE A 98 5.29 -15.53 17.30
CA ILE A 98 6.27 -14.83 16.46
C ILE A 98 6.45 -15.56 15.12
N ALA A 99 6.68 -16.88 15.14
CA ALA A 99 6.87 -17.66 13.92
C ALA A 99 5.63 -17.61 12.99
N ALA A 100 4.43 -17.63 13.57
CA ALA A 100 3.19 -17.48 12.81
C ALA A 100 3.08 -16.07 12.17
N ALA A 101 3.44 -15.03 12.91
CA ALA A 101 3.45 -13.65 12.40
C ALA A 101 4.49 -13.46 11.29
N GLU A 102 5.70 -14.01 11.43
CA GLU A 102 6.74 -13.99 10.39
C GLU A 102 6.27 -14.69 9.11
N THR A 103 5.58 -15.83 9.25
CA THR A 103 5.00 -16.56 8.11
C THR A 103 3.91 -15.72 7.43
N GLY A 104 3.04 -15.08 8.21
CA GLY A 104 2.01 -14.19 7.68
C GLY A 104 2.60 -12.99 6.94
N LEU A 105 3.67 -12.39 7.48
CA LEU A 105 4.36 -11.27 6.85
C LEU A 105 5.04 -11.68 5.55
N ALA A 106 5.70 -12.85 5.53
CA ALA A 106 6.31 -13.40 4.32
C ALA A 106 5.28 -13.71 3.21
N ALA A 107 4.05 -14.04 3.58
CA ALA A 107 2.96 -14.24 2.61
C ALA A 107 2.38 -12.93 2.06
N LEU A 108 2.33 -11.87 2.87
CA LEU A 108 1.80 -10.56 2.46
C LEU A 108 2.78 -9.76 1.57
N MET A 109 4.08 -9.90 1.77
CA MET A 109 5.10 -9.24 0.95
C MET A 109 4.91 -9.40 -0.57
N PRO A 110 4.78 -10.62 -1.13
CA PRO A 110 4.57 -10.79 -2.56
C PRO A 110 3.22 -10.26 -3.05
N GLU A 111 2.19 -10.21 -2.19
CA GLU A 111 0.90 -9.60 -2.53
C GLU A 111 1.05 -8.08 -2.70
N VAL A 112 1.80 -7.43 -1.81
CA VAL A 112 2.14 -6.00 -1.93
C VAL A 112 2.96 -5.72 -3.19
N ASP A 113 4.00 -6.51 -3.45
CA ASP A 113 4.82 -6.37 -4.67
C ASP A 113 3.98 -6.52 -5.95
N GLY A 114 3.01 -7.44 -5.93
CA GLY A 114 2.05 -7.62 -7.03
C GLY A 114 1.15 -6.41 -7.24
N LEU A 115 0.60 -5.86 -6.15
CA LEU A 115 -0.24 -4.65 -6.20
C LEU A 115 0.53 -3.43 -6.71
N ASP A 116 1.81 -3.27 -6.32
CA ASP A 116 2.66 -2.19 -6.82
C ASP A 116 2.92 -2.31 -8.33
N ALA A 117 3.13 -3.53 -8.82
CA ALA A 117 3.29 -3.80 -10.25
C ALA A 117 2.02 -3.49 -11.03
N ASP A 118 0.85 -3.90 -10.52
CA ASP A 118 -0.45 -3.62 -11.14
C ASP A 118 -0.77 -2.11 -11.15
N LEU A 119 -0.42 -1.40 -10.07
CA LEU A 119 -0.56 0.04 -9.98
C LEU A 119 0.30 0.75 -11.04
N ALA A 120 1.56 0.32 -11.19
CA ALA A 120 2.47 0.88 -12.19
C ALA A 120 1.97 0.64 -13.62
N ALA A 121 1.47 -0.57 -13.92
CA ALA A 121 0.89 -0.89 -15.21
C ALA A 121 -0.36 -0.04 -15.52
N THR A 122 -1.24 0.13 -14.52
CA THR A 122 -2.45 0.95 -14.64
C THR A 122 -2.12 2.43 -14.86
N ALA A 123 -1.11 2.96 -14.15
CA ALA A 123 -0.65 4.33 -14.33
C ALA A 123 -0.08 4.56 -15.74
N ALA A 124 0.67 3.61 -16.28
CA ALA A 124 1.18 3.69 -17.66
C ALA A 124 0.05 3.65 -18.69
N GLN A 125 -0.97 2.80 -18.49
CA GLN A 125 -2.16 2.76 -19.35
C GLN A 125 -2.94 4.07 -19.31
N LEU A 126 -3.10 4.67 -18.12
CA LEU A 126 -3.78 5.95 -17.97
C LEU A 126 -3.04 7.05 -18.74
N ALA A 127 -1.71 7.10 -18.64
CA ALA A 127 -0.90 8.08 -19.36
C ALA A 127 -1.03 7.95 -20.89
N ASP A 128 -1.02 6.72 -21.42
CA ASP A 128 -1.24 6.46 -22.85
C ASP A 128 -2.66 6.88 -23.28
N LEU A 129 -3.68 6.55 -22.50
CA LEU A 129 -5.06 6.97 -22.78
C LEU A 129 -5.23 8.48 -22.76
N THR A 130 -4.62 9.19 -21.81
CA THR A 130 -4.64 10.66 -21.75
C THR A 130 -3.96 11.28 -22.98
N ALA A 131 -2.82 10.72 -23.40
CA ALA A 131 -2.13 11.19 -24.61
C ALA A 131 -3.00 10.99 -25.87
N ARG A 132 -3.63 9.82 -26.00
CA ARG A 132 -4.57 9.53 -27.11
C ARG A 132 -5.77 10.45 -27.10
N GLU A 133 -6.34 10.71 -25.93
CA GLU A 133 -7.48 11.62 -25.78
C GLU A 133 -7.11 13.05 -26.24
N SER A 134 -5.92 13.54 -25.85
CA SER A 134 -5.43 14.85 -26.29
C SER A 134 -5.29 14.91 -27.81
N ALA A 135 -4.66 13.91 -28.41
CA ALA A 135 -4.50 13.83 -29.87
C ALA A 135 -5.85 13.78 -30.59
N LEU A 136 -6.84 13.05 -30.06
CA LEU A 136 -8.19 13.02 -30.62
C LEU A 136 -8.91 14.37 -30.53
N ARG A 137 -8.74 15.12 -29.42
CA ARG A 137 -9.30 16.47 -29.28
C ARG A 137 -8.73 17.43 -30.32
N GLU A 138 -7.43 17.38 -30.56
CA GLU A 138 -6.78 18.20 -31.60
C GLU A 138 -7.31 17.86 -32.99
N ARG A 139 -7.40 16.57 -33.32
CA ARG A 139 -8.00 16.10 -34.59
C ARG A 139 -9.44 16.58 -34.75
N LEU A 140 -10.25 16.50 -33.69
CA LEU A 140 -11.63 16.97 -33.71
C LEU A 140 -11.70 18.49 -33.96
N SER A 141 -10.83 19.27 -33.32
CA SER A 141 -10.78 20.73 -33.54
C SER A 141 -10.45 21.07 -34.99
N ALA A 142 -9.47 20.37 -35.59
CA ALA A 142 -9.11 20.59 -36.98
C ALA A 142 -10.23 20.20 -37.96
N LEU A 143 -10.94 19.10 -37.70
CA LEU A 143 -12.12 18.70 -38.48
C LEU A 143 -13.27 19.72 -38.35
N GLN A 144 -13.48 20.30 -37.17
CA GLN A 144 -14.47 21.37 -36.98
C GLN A 144 -14.11 22.62 -37.79
N ARG A 145 -12.83 22.98 -37.88
CA ARG A 145 -12.36 24.08 -38.74
C ARG A 145 -12.64 23.81 -40.22
N LEU A 146 -12.37 22.59 -40.71
CA LEU A 146 -12.70 22.21 -42.09
C LEU A 146 -14.20 22.34 -42.38
N ARG A 147 -15.05 21.90 -41.45
CA ARG A 147 -16.51 22.03 -41.59
C ARG A 147 -16.96 23.50 -41.63
N ALA A 148 -16.35 24.36 -40.84
CA ALA A 148 -16.64 25.80 -40.87
C ALA A 148 -16.25 26.40 -42.23
N LEU A 149 -15.06 26.07 -42.74
CA LEU A 149 -14.60 26.49 -44.07
C LEU A 149 -15.56 26.02 -45.18
N GLU A 150 -16.04 24.77 -45.12
CA GLU A 150 -17.01 24.25 -46.08
C GLU A 150 -18.32 25.08 -46.09
N SER A 151 -18.80 25.49 -44.90
CA SER A 151 -19.97 26.36 -44.79
C SER A 151 -19.71 27.76 -45.36
N GLU A 152 -18.49 28.27 -45.29
CA GLU A 152 -18.10 29.55 -45.88
C GLU A 152 -17.97 29.49 -47.41
N LEU A 153 -17.74 28.30 -47.99
CA LEU A 153 -17.62 28.10 -49.43
C LEU A 153 -18.99 28.10 -50.16
N ALA A 154 -20.07 27.71 -49.48
CA ALA A 154 -21.42 27.67 -50.03
C ALA A 154 -21.86 29.01 -50.68
N PRO A 155 -21.78 30.17 -50.00
CA PRO A 155 -22.17 31.45 -50.61
C PRO A 155 -21.29 31.85 -51.80
N ALA A 156 -20.01 31.49 -51.80
CA ALA A 156 -19.12 31.76 -52.94
C ALA A 156 -19.52 30.94 -54.18
N ARG A 157 -20.03 29.71 -54.00
CA ARG A 157 -20.57 28.89 -55.09
C ARG A 157 -21.88 29.48 -55.64
N ASP A 158 -22.74 29.96 -54.75
CA ASP A 158 -23.98 30.63 -55.14
C ASP A 158 -23.68 31.93 -55.91
N GLU A 159 -22.71 32.74 -55.44
CA GLU A 159 -22.28 33.97 -56.13
C GLU A 159 -21.68 33.67 -57.51
N LEU A 160 -20.87 32.62 -57.66
CA LEU A 160 -20.35 32.19 -58.97
C LEU A 160 -21.47 31.74 -59.92
N THR A 161 -22.46 31.02 -59.41
CA THR A 161 -23.60 30.55 -60.21
C THR A 161 -24.42 31.75 -60.70
N ALA A 162 -24.70 32.71 -59.82
CA ALA A 162 -25.41 33.94 -60.15
C ALA A 162 -24.62 34.79 -61.18
N LEU A 163 -23.29 34.90 -61.04
CA LEU A 163 -22.45 35.60 -62.01
C LEU A 163 -22.44 34.93 -63.38
N ALA A 164 -22.39 33.59 -63.42
CA ALA A 164 -22.46 32.83 -64.66
C ALA A 164 -23.80 33.04 -65.38
N GLU A 165 -24.92 33.06 -64.64
CA GLU A 165 -26.23 33.37 -65.18
C GLU A 165 -26.35 34.82 -65.69
N GLY A 166 -25.83 35.79 -64.94
CA GLY A 166 -25.81 37.19 -65.35
C GLY A 166 -25.00 37.40 -66.64
N PHE A 167 -23.85 36.72 -66.76
CA PHE A 167 -23.01 36.78 -67.97
C PHE A 167 -23.75 36.27 -69.21
N LEU A 168 -24.55 35.21 -69.06
CA LEU A 168 -25.39 34.70 -70.14
C LEU A 168 -26.55 35.66 -70.53
N ARG A 169 -26.90 36.60 -69.64
CA ARG A 169 -27.94 37.61 -69.85
C ARG A 169 -27.40 38.97 -70.35
N ASP A 170 -26.09 39.07 -70.62
CA ASP A 170 -25.42 40.30 -71.07
C ASP A 170 -25.57 41.49 -70.11
N GLU A 171 -25.61 41.20 -68.80
CA GLU A 171 -25.64 42.21 -67.74
C GLU A 171 -24.26 42.89 -67.55
N ASP A 172 -24.23 44.08 -66.92
CA ASP A 172 -23.06 44.98 -66.81
C ASP A 172 -21.71 44.26 -66.61
N PRO A 173 -20.82 44.21 -67.62
CA PRO A 173 -19.57 43.47 -67.57
C PRO A 173 -18.57 44.07 -66.57
N THR A 174 -18.69 45.35 -66.24
CA THR A 174 -17.80 46.00 -65.26
C THR A 174 -18.13 45.56 -63.84
N GLY A 175 -19.42 45.50 -63.50
CA GLY A 175 -19.91 44.95 -62.25
C GLY A 175 -19.53 43.48 -62.05
N MET A 176 -19.58 42.68 -63.13
CA MET A 176 -19.19 41.27 -63.11
C MET A 176 -17.71 41.07 -62.83
N LEU A 177 -16.81 41.82 -63.48
CA LEU A 177 -15.37 41.72 -63.22
C LEU A 177 -15.03 42.07 -61.77
N GLY A 178 -15.71 43.07 -61.20
CA GLY A 178 -15.58 43.42 -59.79
C GLY A 178 -16.04 42.30 -58.85
N ALA A 179 -17.13 41.62 -59.18
CA ALA A 179 -17.64 40.48 -58.41
C ALA A 179 -16.75 39.23 -58.54
N LEU A 180 -16.28 38.92 -59.74
CA LEU A 180 -15.35 37.82 -60.00
C LEU A 180 -14.04 38.02 -59.23
N GLY A 181 -13.55 39.26 -59.13
CA GLY A 181 -12.41 39.62 -58.30
C GLY A 181 -12.64 39.44 -56.79
N ARG A 182 -13.88 39.58 -56.30
CA ARG A 182 -14.23 39.29 -54.89
C ARG A 182 -14.27 37.80 -54.63
N VAL A 183 -14.96 37.02 -55.47
CA VAL A 183 -15.02 35.56 -55.35
C VAL A 183 -13.61 34.96 -55.46
N HIS A 184 -12.79 35.45 -56.39
CA HIS A 184 -11.40 35.01 -56.50
C HIS A 184 -10.62 35.18 -55.17
N ARG A 185 -10.74 36.33 -54.51
CA ARG A 185 -10.09 36.54 -53.20
C ARG A 185 -10.64 35.62 -52.10
N GLN A 186 -11.95 35.38 -52.07
CA GLN A 186 -12.56 34.45 -51.13
C GLN A 186 -12.07 33.02 -51.34
N LEU A 187 -11.96 32.56 -52.59
CA LEU A 187 -11.45 31.24 -52.93
C LEU A 187 -9.97 31.07 -52.57
N VAL A 188 -9.15 32.09 -52.80
CA VAL A 188 -7.73 32.08 -52.38
C VAL A 188 -7.63 31.96 -50.86
N ALA A 189 -8.38 32.77 -50.11
CA ALA A 189 -8.39 32.71 -48.65
C ALA A 189 -8.89 31.36 -48.11
N PHE A 190 -9.94 30.80 -48.71
CA PHE A 190 -10.43 29.46 -48.40
C PHE A 190 -9.38 28.39 -48.65
N TYR A 191 -8.69 28.44 -49.80
CA TYR A 191 -7.68 27.44 -50.17
C TYR A 191 -6.48 27.47 -49.23
N ASP A 192 -6.02 28.66 -48.84
CA ASP A 192 -4.94 28.82 -47.86
C ASP A 192 -5.33 28.25 -46.49
N ALA A 193 -6.54 28.55 -46.02
CA ALA A 193 -7.07 28.03 -44.76
C ALA A 193 -7.28 26.50 -44.80
N TRP A 194 -7.79 25.97 -45.90
CA TRP A 194 -7.96 24.54 -46.11
C TRP A 194 -6.62 23.80 -46.15
N ARG A 195 -5.60 24.38 -46.80
CA ARG A 195 -4.24 23.83 -46.83
C ARG A 195 -3.63 23.78 -45.44
N LEU A 196 -3.77 24.85 -44.66
CA LEU A 196 -3.29 24.89 -43.27
C LEU A 196 -3.97 23.81 -42.42
N ALA A 197 -5.30 23.74 -42.45
CA ALA A 197 -6.06 22.72 -41.73
C ALA A 197 -5.71 21.29 -42.16
N SER A 198 -5.45 21.08 -43.45
CA SER A 198 -5.03 19.77 -43.98
C SER A 198 -3.64 19.36 -43.50
N VAL A 199 -2.71 20.30 -43.37
CA VAL A 199 -1.39 20.06 -42.78
C VAL A 199 -1.51 19.76 -41.29
N GLU A 200 -2.32 20.51 -40.54
CA GLU A 200 -2.57 20.24 -39.11
C GLU A 200 -3.15 18.83 -38.89
N ILE A 201 -4.08 18.41 -39.75
CA ILE A 201 -4.67 17.06 -39.70
C ILE A 201 -3.64 15.99 -40.07
N ALA A 202 -2.80 16.24 -41.09
CA ALA A 202 -1.76 15.31 -41.50
C ALA A 202 -0.70 15.13 -40.39
N ASP A 203 -0.30 16.22 -39.75
CA ASP A 203 0.63 16.20 -38.62
C ASP A 203 0.02 15.45 -37.42
N ALA A 204 -1.25 15.74 -37.11
CA ALA A 204 -1.98 15.07 -36.04
C ALA A 204 -2.26 13.58 -36.33
N LEU A 205 -2.34 13.14 -37.59
CA LEU A 205 -2.61 11.75 -37.98
C LEU A 205 -1.34 10.90 -38.16
N LEU A 206 -0.27 11.49 -38.71
CA LEU A 206 0.92 10.75 -39.14
C LEU A 206 2.14 11.04 -38.25
N GLY A 207 2.10 12.06 -37.37
CA GLY A 207 3.24 12.43 -36.52
C GLY A 207 4.49 12.84 -37.32
N THR A 208 4.32 13.15 -38.60
CA THR A 208 5.41 13.47 -39.52
C THR A 208 5.31 14.93 -39.91
N GLY A 209 6.18 15.75 -39.33
CA GLY A 209 6.28 17.17 -39.66
C GLY A 209 6.43 17.41 -41.16
N ALA A 210 5.54 18.26 -41.68
CA ALA A 210 5.55 19.12 -42.88
C ALA A 210 6.18 18.67 -44.24
N ASP A 211 7.08 17.69 -44.31
CA ASP A 211 7.86 17.39 -45.53
C ASP A 211 7.20 16.40 -46.50
N ALA A 212 6.10 15.74 -46.12
CA ALA A 212 5.47 14.71 -46.95
C ALA A 212 4.42 15.21 -47.97
N MET A 213 3.99 16.48 -47.94
CA MET A 213 2.90 16.99 -48.80
C MET A 213 3.26 18.26 -49.59
N GLN A 214 4.39 18.24 -50.31
CA GLN A 214 4.68 19.19 -51.39
C GLN A 214 4.14 18.77 -52.77
N VAL A 215 3.34 17.70 -52.86
CA VAL A 215 2.69 17.30 -54.12
C VAL A 215 1.27 17.88 -54.15
N PRO A 216 0.88 18.65 -55.18
CA PRO A 216 -0.50 19.11 -55.32
C PRO A 216 -1.42 17.89 -55.31
N PRO A 217 -2.56 17.93 -54.60
CA PRO A 217 -3.31 16.71 -54.37
C PRO A 217 -3.87 16.16 -55.68
N ALA A 218 -3.64 14.86 -55.89
CA ALA A 218 -4.33 14.09 -56.89
C ALA A 218 -5.86 14.17 -56.66
N PRO A 219 -6.68 14.05 -57.72
CA PRO A 219 -8.16 14.18 -57.67
C PRO A 219 -8.89 13.26 -56.66
N ASP A 220 -8.18 12.32 -56.02
CA ASP A 220 -8.71 11.41 -55.01
C ASP A 220 -9.07 12.08 -53.66
N LEU A 221 -8.66 13.34 -53.42
CA LEU A 221 -9.09 14.10 -52.22
C LEU A 221 -10.58 14.49 -52.20
N LEU A 222 -11.32 14.23 -53.28
CA LEU A 222 -12.79 14.37 -53.30
C LEU A 222 -13.52 13.22 -52.59
N ALA A 223 -12.81 12.15 -52.17
CA ALA A 223 -13.38 10.98 -51.47
C ALA A 223 -13.38 11.10 -49.92
N VAL A 224 -13.13 12.28 -49.36
CA VAL A 224 -13.16 12.55 -47.91
C VAL A 224 -14.47 12.09 -47.21
N PRO A 225 -15.68 12.24 -47.81
CA PRO A 225 -16.91 11.76 -47.19
C PRO A 225 -16.94 10.23 -46.99
N GLU A 226 -16.37 9.47 -47.92
CA GLU A 226 -16.34 8.00 -47.87
C GLU A 226 -15.36 7.50 -46.81
N ARG A 227 -14.24 8.20 -46.61
CA ARG A 227 -13.29 7.92 -45.53
C ARG A 227 -13.86 8.23 -44.14
N LEU A 228 -14.62 9.32 -44.00
CA LEU A 228 -15.32 9.64 -42.75
C LEU A 228 -16.40 8.58 -42.42
N ALA A 229 -17.12 8.08 -43.42
CA ALA A 229 -18.10 7.00 -43.25
C ALA A 229 -17.46 5.64 -42.94
N ALA A 230 -16.20 5.41 -43.32
CA ALA A 230 -15.44 4.23 -42.92
C ALA A 230 -14.98 4.33 -41.44
N LEU A 231 -14.44 5.48 -41.04
CA LEU A 231 -14.03 5.75 -39.66
C LEU A 231 -15.19 5.69 -38.66
N ASP A 232 -16.38 6.19 -39.01
CA ASP A 232 -17.57 6.10 -38.15
C ASP A 232 -18.03 4.63 -37.95
N ARG A 233 -17.88 3.78 -38.97
CA ARG A 233 -18.17 2.34 -38.84
C ARG A 233 -17.18 1.63 -37.93
N GLU A 234 -15.90 1.99 -38.01
CA GLU A 234 -14.86 1.42 -37.15
C GLU A 234 -15.04 1.84 -35.69
N LEU A 235 -15.37 3.11 -35.43
CA LEU A 235 -15.66 3.59 -34.07
C LEU A 235 -16.85 2.86 -33.45
N ARG A 236 -17.95 2.67 -34.19
CA ARG A 236 -19.10 1.90 -33.70
C ARG A 236 -18.76 0.44 -33.40
N ALA A 237 -17.86 -0.18 -34.19
CA ALA A 237 -17.41 -1.54 -33.94
C ALA A 237 -16.59 -1.64 -32.64
N ILE A 238 -15.75 -0.63 -32.37
CA ILE A 238 -14.97 -0.53 -31.13
C ILE A 238 -15.89 -0.35 -29.92
N ASP A 239 -16.89 0.54 -30.01
CA ASP A 239 -17.86 0.76 -28.93
C ASP A 239 -18.67 -0.50 -28.61
N GLN A 240 -19.06 -1.27 -29.63
CA GLN A 240 -19.74 -2.55 -29.44
C GLN A 240 -18.84 -3.59 -28.76
N ALA A 241 -17.56 -3.64 -29.11
CA ALA A 241 -16.60 -4.55 -28.48
C ALA A 241 -16.36 -4.19 -27.00
N LEU A 242 -16.25 -2.89 -26.67
CA LEU A 242 -16.12 -2.40 -25.30
C LEU A 242 -17.37 -2.71 -24.48
N ALA A 243 -18.57 -2.45 -25.01
CA ALA A 243 -19.82 -2.78 -24.34
C ALA A 243 -20.00 -4.30 -24.12
N GLY A 244 -19.43 -5.13 -25.01
CA GLY A 244 -19.38 -6.58 -24.83
C GLY A 244 -18.46 -7.01 -23.69
N ARG A 245 -17.27 -6.40 -23.59
CA ARG A 245 -16.32 -6.65 -22.50
C ARG A 245 -16.85 -6.24 -21.14
N ILE A 246 -17.49 -5.07 -21.04
CA ILE A 246 -18.10 -4.60 -19.79
C ILE A 246 -19.15 -5.60 -19.30
N ARG A 247 -20.05 -6.05 -20.20
CA ARG A 247 -21.06 -7.07 -19.86
C ARG A 247 -20.45 -8.40 -19.41
N ALA A 248 -19.35 -8.83 -20.02
CA ALA A 248 -18.67 -10.05 -19.61
C ALA A 248 -18.03 -9.92 -18.22
N GLN A 249 -17.48 -8.75 -17.91
CA GLN A 249 -16.90 -8.45 -16.61
C GLN A 249 -17.99 -8.35 -15.52
N ASP A 250 -19.11 -7.69 -15.79
CA ASP A 250 -20.26 -7.64 -14.89
C ASP A 250 -20.81 -9.05 -14.58
N ALA A 251 -20.85 -9.92 -15.59
CA ALA A 251 -21.27 -11.31 -15.41
C ALA A 251 -20.28 -12.09 -14.53
N LEU A 252 -18.97 -11.91 -14.72
CA LEU A 252 -17.95 -12.51 -13.87
C LEU A 252 -18.08 -12.03 -12.43
N ASP A 253 -18.26 -10.72 -12.22
CA ASP A 253 -18.44 -10.13 -10.89
C ASP A 253 -19.69 -10.65 -10.19
N GLN A 254 -20.79 -10.87 -10.92
CA GLN A 254 -21.98 -11.51 -10.38
C GLN A 254 -21.74 -12.97 -9.99
N THR A 255 -20.99 -13.74 -10.80
CA THR A 255 -20.64 -15.12 -10.45
C THR A 255 -19.72 -15.22 -9.23
N LEU A 256 -18.80 -14.27 -9.06
CA LEU A 256 -17.93 -14.18 -7.89
C LEU A 256 -18.73 -13.80 -6.64
N LYS A 257 -19.62 -12.82 -6.73
CA LYS A 257 -20.53 -12.44 -5.63
C LYS A 257 -21.47 -13.58 -5.20
N ALA A 258 -21.87 -14.46 -6.11
CA ALA A 258 -22.72 -15.61 -5.80
C ALA A 258 -21.96 -16.76 -5.12
N ARG A 259 -20.61 -16.73 -5.08
CA ARG A 259 -19.76 -17.76 -4.46
C ARG A 259 -19.25 -17.38 -3.06
N VAL A 260 -19.44 -16.13 -2.63
CA VAL A 260 -19.09 -15.59 -1.30
C VAL A 260 -20.35 -15.54 -0.45
#